data_AF-A3WV09-F1
#
_entry.id   AF-A3WV09-F1
#
_cell.length_a   1.000
_cell.length_b   1.000
_cell.length_c   1.000
_cell.angle_alpha   90.00
_cell.angle_beta   90.00
_cell.angle_gamma   90.00
#
_symmetry.space_group_name_H-M   'P 1'
#
loop_
_entity.id
_entity.type
_entity.pdbx_description
1 polymer ?
#
loop_
_entity_poly.entity_id
_entity_poly.type
_entity_poly.pdbx_seq_one_letter_code
_entity_poly.pdbx_strand_id
1 'polypeptide(L)'
;MDMSYKRAWDLVDEINRICRQAAVARQAGGKNGGGAVLTPFGVSLVARYRKIERDAASAVHKELEALRNDIRHPKKSTERGRDVKAH
;
A
#
# COMPACT_ATOMS: atom_id res chain seq x y z
N MET A 1 -0.67 5.37 17.30
CA MET A 1 -1.91 4.91 16.65
C MET A 1 -3.07 5.43 17.48
N ASP A 2 -3.98 6.19 16.89
CA ASP A 2 -5.16 6.70 17.58
C ASP A 2 -6.29 5.65 17.57
N MET A 3 -6.03 4.48 18.16
CA MET A 3 -6.97 3.35 18.18
C MET A 3 -7.06 2.69 19.54
N SER A 4 -8.27 2.24 19.89
CA SER A 4 -8.48 1.49 21.13
C SER A 4 -7.81 0.12 21.06
N TYR A 5 -7.41 -0.41 22.23
CA TYR A 5 -6.83 -1.75 22.35
C TYR A 5 -7.76 -2.83 21.78
N LYS A 6 -9.08 -2.71 21.98
CA LYS A 6 -10.08 -3.61 21.38
C LYS A 6 -9.99 -3.60 19.86
N ARG A 7 -9.97 -2.39 19.26
CA ARG A 7 -9.87 -2.25 17.81
C ARG A 7 -8.56 -2.83 17.25
N ALA A 8 -7.46 -2.73 17.98
CA ALA A 8 -6.20 -3.36 17.57
C ALA A 8 -6.33 -4.89 17.53
N TRP A 9 -7.01 -5.50 18.50
CA TRP A 9 -7.26 -6.96 18.50
C TRP A 9 -8.25 -7.39 17.43
N ASP A 10 -9.31 -6.63 17.20
CA ASP A 10 -10.28 -6.92 16.12
C ASP A 10 -9.56 -7.00 14.75
N LEU A 11 -8.60 -6.10 14.50
CA LEU A 11 -7.76 -6.13 13.29
C LEU A 11 -6.82 -7.33 13.24
N VAL A 12 -6.22 -7.72 14.38
CA VAL A 12 -5.36 -8.92 14.46
C VAL A 12 -6.16 -10.17 14.13
N ASP A 13 -7.36 -10.32 14.70
CA ASP A 13 -8.24 -11.46 14.46
C ASP A 13 -8.69 -11.50 12.99
N GLU A 14 -9.00 -10.34 12.42
CA GLU A 14 -9.34 -10.23 11.01
C GLU A 14 -8.19 -10.65 10.08
N ILE A 15 -6.95 -10.21 10.35
CA ILE A 15 -5.77 -10.61 9.57
C ILE A 15 -5.58 -12.13 9.64
N ASN A 16 -5.64 -12.71 10.83
CA ASN A 16 -5.50 -14.15 11.02
C ASN A 16 -6.58 -14.94 10.24
N ARG A 17 -7.82 -14.44 10.25
CA ARG A 17 -8.94 -15.03 9.48
C ARG A 17 -8.72 -14.95 7.98
N ILE A 18 -8.35 -13.79 7.46
CA ILE A 18 -8.09 -13.59 6.01
C ILE A 18 -6.97 -14.50 5.54
N CYS A 19 -5.90 -14.62 6.34
CA CYS A 19 -4.75 -15.45 6.00
C CYS A 19 -4.99 -16.95 6.18
N ARG A 20 -6.10 -17.36 6.83
CA ARG A 20 -6.41 -18.75 7.20
C ARG A 20 -5.29 -19.43 8.02
N GLN A 21 -4.40 -18.63 8.59
CA GLN A 21 -3.26 -19.04 9.41
C GLN A 21 -2.85 -17.86 10.29
N ALA A 22 -2.43 -18.12 11.52
CA ALA A 22 -2.04 -17.06 12.45
C ALA A 22 -0.80 -16.31 11.93
N ALA A 23 -0.96 -15.04 11.60
CA ALA A 23 0.13 -14.10 11.33
C ALA A 23 0.65 -13.46 12.62
N VAL A 24 -0.25 -13.20 13.57
CA VAL A 24 0.07 -12.68 14.90
C VAL A 24 -0.39 -13.68 15.94
N ALA A 25 0.51 -14.05 16.85
CA ALA A 25 0.22 -14.88 18.00
C ALA A 25 0.20 -14.02 19.28
N ARG A 26 -0.69 -14.39 20.19
CA ARG A 26 -0.70 -13.82 21.54
C ARG A 26 0.48 -14.39 22.32
N GLN A 27 1.34 -13.51 22.82
CA GLN A 27 2.38 -13.89 23.76
C GLN A 27 1.76 -13.96 25.15
N ALA A 28 1.69 -15.16 25.73
CA ALA A 28 1.21 -15.35 27.09
C ALA A 28 2.05 -14.50 28.05
N GLY A 29 1.38 -13.65 28.82
CA GLY A 29 2.03 -12.73 29.74
C GLY A 29 2.19 -13.32 31.12
N GLY A 30 3.42 -13.30 31.65
CA GLY A 30 3.66 -13.34 33.09
C GLY A 30 3.38 -11.98 33.75
N LYS A 31 4.00 -11.71 34.90
CA LYS A 31 3.78 -10.52 35.76
C LYS A 31 3.82 -9.13 35.06
N ASN A 32 4.35 -9.03 33.85
CA ASN A 32 4.49 -7.76 33.11
C ASN A 32 3.50 -7.61 31.92
N GLY A 33 2.48 -8.46 31.84
CA GLY A 33 1.44 -8.37 30.82
C GLY A 33 1.70 -9.23 29.57
N GLY A 34 0.61 -9.56 28.87
CA GLY A 34 0.66 -10.31 27.61
C GLY A 34 0.95 -9.40 26.42
N GLY A 35 1.62 -9.95 25.41
CA GLY A 35 2.02 -9.22 24.21
C GLY A 35 1.47 -9.84 22.93
N ALA A 36 1.93 -9.32 21.81
CA ALA A 36 1.69 -9.87 20.48
C ALA A 36 3.03 -10.07 19.78
N VAL A 37 3.19 -11.20 19.09
CA VAL A 37 4.40 -11.53 18.34
C VAL A 37 4.01 -12.03 16.95
N LEU A 38 4.82 -11.70 15.94
CA LEU A 38 4.65 -12.28 14.61
C LEU A 38 5.03 -13.76 14.63
N THR A 39 4.21 -14.58 13.99
CA THR A 39 4.60 -15.96 13.67
C THR A 39 5.61 -15.96 12.53
N PRO A 40 6.30 -17.08 12.25
CA PRO A 40 7.15 -17.19 11.05
C PRO A 40 6.39 -16.86 9.76
N PHE A 41 5.10 -17.23 9.70
CA PHE A 41 4.22 -16.84 8.60
C PHE A 41 3.97 -15.33 8.58
N GLY A 42 3.66 -14.70 9.72
CA GLY A 42 3.49 -13.26 9.83
C GLY A 42 4.73 -12.46 9.37
N VAL A 43 5.92 -12.94 9.70
CA VAL A 43 7.19 -12.35 9.24
C VAL A 43 7.29 -12.42 7.70
N SER A 44 7.04 -13.61 7.13
CA SER A 44 7.02 -13.80 5.66
C SER A 44 5.96 -12.94 4.97
N LEU A 45 4.77 -12.82 5.56
CA LEU A 45 3.68 -12.00 5.05
C LEU A 45 4.09 -10.52 4.95
N VAL A 46 4.61 -9.95 6.03
CA VAL A 46 5.07 -8.55 6.04
C VAL A 46 6.20 -8.35 5.02
N ALA A 47 7.18 -9.25 4.98
CA ALA A 47 8.29 -9.16 4.04
C ALA A 47 7.82 -9.16 2.57
N ARG A 48 6.89 -10.05 2.23
CA ARG A 48 6.30 -10.14 0.89
C ARG A 48 5.46 -8.92 0.56
N TYR A 49 4.64 -8.43 1.49
CA TYR A 49 3.84 -7.22 1.29
C TYR A 49 4.75 -6.02 1.00
N ARG A 50 5.82 -5.81 1.79
CA ARG A 50 6.80 -4.75 1.55
C ARG A 50 7.51 -4.88 0.21
N LYS A 51 7.78 -6.12 -0.24
CA LYS A 51 8.35 -6.36 -1.57
C LYS A 51 7.37 -5.94 -2.66
N ILE A 52 6.10 -6.34 -2.54
CA ILE A 52 5.04 -5.97 -3.49
C ILE A 52 4.89 -4.45 -3.59
N GLU A 53 4.89 -3.73 -2.46
CA GLU A 53 4.83 -2.26 -2.47
C GLU A 53 5.99 -1.63 -3.25
N ARG A 54 7.22 -2.11 -3.02
CA ARG A 54 8.41 -1.60 -3.74
C ARG A 54 8.34 -1.92 -5.23
N ASP A 55 7.97 -3.15 -5.58
CA ASP A 55 7.86 -3.59 -6.96
C ASP A 55 6.79 -2.76 -7.70
N ALA A 56 5.63 -2.55 -7.07
CA ALA A 56 4.54 -1.75 -7.62
C ALA A 56 4.97 -0.28 -7.81
N ALA A 57 5.59 0.33 -6.79
CA ALA A 57 6.10 1.70 -6.87
C ALA A 57 7.14 1.85 -7.99
N SER A 58 8.03 0.87 -8.16
CA SER A 58 9.02 0.86 -9.24
C SER A 58 8.37 0.71 -10.61
N ALA A 59 7.39 -0.20 -10.75
CA ALA A 59 6.72 -0.48 -12.02
C ALA A 59 5.98 0.75 -12.57
N VAL A 60 5.35 1.54 -11.70
CA VAL A 60 4.57 2.72 -12.11
C VAL A 60 5.40 4.00 -12.19
N HIS A 61 6.66 3.99 -11.76
CA HIS A 61 7.47 5.20 -11.59
C HIS A 61 7.54 6.05 -12.87
N LYS A 62 7.87 5.44 -14.02
CA LYS A 62 8.03 6.17 -15.29
C LYS A 62 6.73 6.84 -15.75
N GLU A 63 5.62 6.14 -15.67
CA GLU A 63 4.31 6.66 -16.08
C GLU A 63 3.84 7.78 -15.13
N LEU A 64 4.08 7.62 -13.82
CA LEU A 64 3.75 8.65 -12.84
C LEU A 64 4.59 9.92 -13.04
N GLU A 65 5.87 9.79 -13.40
CA GLU A 65 6.74 10.91 -13.76
C GLU A 65 6.27 11.62 -15.04
N ALA A 66 5.89 10.86 -16.08
CA ALA A 66 5.34 11.42 -17.31
C ALA A 66 4.06 12.22 -17.04
N LEU A 67 3.11 11.63 -16.31
CA LEU A 67 1.86 12.28 -15.93
C LEU A 67 2.11 13.55 -15.10
N ARG A 68 3.06 13.52 -14.17
CA ARG A 68 3.43 14.69 -13.37
C ARG A 68 4.01 15.82 -14.23
N ASN A 69 4.80 15.48 -15.25
CA ASN A 69 5.35 16.46 -16.18
C ASN A 69 4.27 17.08 -17.06
N ASP A 70 3.31 16.28 -17.54
CA ASP A 70 2.17 16.76 -18.34
C ASP A 70 1.27 17.71 -17.56
N ILE A 71 1.02 17.43 -16.27
CA ILE A 71 0.25 18.33 -15.39
C ILE A 71 1.01 19.64 -15.13
N ARG A 72 2.34 19.58 -14.93
CA ARG A 72 3.17 20.76 -14.66
C ARG A 72 3.34 21.65 -15.90
N HIS A 73 3.46 21.03 -17.07
CA HIS A 73 3.60 21.71 -18.35
C HIS A 73 2.48 21.24 -19.25
N PRO A 74 1.26 21.80 -19.10
CA PRO A 74 0.18 21.49 -20.03
C PRO A 74 0.70 21.83 -21.41
N LYS A 75 0.97 20.80 -22.22
CA LYS A 75 1.35 21.00 -23.63
C LYS A 75 0.25 21.89 -24.19
N LYS A 76 0.59 23.11 -24.61
CA LYS A 76 -0.33 23.94 -25.39
C LYS A 76 -0.82 23.02 -26.50
N SER A 77 -2.09 22.67 -26.44
CA SER A 77 -2.79 21.99 -27.52
C SER A 77 -2.41 22.76 -28.77
N THR A 78 -1.60 22.15 -29.62
CA THR A 78 -1.43 22.60 -31.01
C THR A 78 -2.73 22.28 -31.74
N GLU A 79 -3.81 22.92 -31.31
CA GLU A 79 -4.90 23.34 -32.18
C GLU A 79 -4.35 24.52 -32.98
N ARG A 80 -3.43 24.21 -33.90
CA ARG A 80 -3.06 25.14 -34.96
C ARG A 80 -4.14 24.97 -36.02
N GLY A 81 -4.92 26.03 -36.18
CA GLY A 81 -6.15 26.10 -36.97
C GLY A 81 -6.15 25.27 -38.24
N ARG A 82 -7.16 24.41 -38.36
CA ARG A 82 -7.80 24.16 -39.66
C ARG A 82 -8.85 25.26 -39.86
N ASP A 83 -8.38 26.50 -40.05
CA ASP A 83 -9.19 27.55 -40.63
C ASP A 83 -8.67 27.87 -42.04
N VAL A 84 -9.55 27.62 -43.02
CA VAL A 84 -9.83 28.51 -44.15
C VAL A 84 -8.69 28.82 -45.11
N LYS A 85 -8.55 28.00 -46.17
CA LYS A 85 -8.54 28.41 -47.59
C LYS A 85 -8.00 27.29 -48.49
N ALA A 86 -8.87 26.72 -49.32
CA ALA A 86 -8.58 26.34 -50.71
C ALA A 86 -9.86 25.83 -51.38
N HIS A 87 -10.68 26.74 -51.91
CA HIS A 87 -11.12 26.82 -53.32
C HIS A 87 -12.32 27.75 -53.46
#